data_AF-A0A0T9UI65-F1
#
_entry.id   AF-A0A0T9UI65-F1
#
_cell.length_a   1.000
_cell.length_b   1.000
_cell.length_c   1.000
_cell.angle_alpha   90.00
_cell.angle_beta   90.00
_cell.angle_gamma   90.00
#
_symmetry.space_group_name_H-M   'P 1'
#
loop_
_entity.id
_entity.type
_entity.pdbx_description
1 polymer ?
#
loop_
_entity_poly.entity_id
_entity_poly.type
_entity_poly.pdbx_seq_one_letter_code
_entity_poly.pdbx_strand_id
1 'polypeptide(L)' 'MAWGNIDFDKSTIHLKETKTGAERFVQLSYQARQFLETLHSSSDIHIFPSRGGKTPFHQKSLS' A
#
# COMPACT_ATOMS: atom_id res chain seq x y z
N MET A 1 -1.14 1.92 5.44
CA MET A 1 -1.01 0.95 4.33
C MET A 1 0.44 0.49 4.28
N ALA A 2 0.71 -0.77 4.62
CA ALA A 2 2.06 -1.32 4.71
C ALA A 2 2.32 -2.32 3.59
N TRP A 3 3.59 -2.59 3.27
CA TRP A 3 3.95 -3.60 2.27
C TRP A 3 3.43 -5.00 2.62
N GLY A 4 3.36 -5.33 3.91
CA GLY A 4 2.75 -6.59 4.39
C GLY A 4 1.24 -6.71 4.15
N ASN A 5 0.59 -5.70 3.57
CA ASN A 5 -0.80 -5.80 3.10
C ASN A 5 -0.89 -6.23 1.62
N ILE A 6 0.22 -6.29 0.87
CA ILE A 6 0.24 -6.68 -0.54
C ILE A 6 0.70 -8.13 -0.66
N ASP A 7 -0.05 -8.93 -1.42
CA ASP A 7 0.33 -10.26 -1.87
C ASP A 7 0.62 -10.16 -3.38
N PHE A 8 1.91 -10.12 -3.75
CA PHE A 8 2.34 -10.00 -5.15
C PHE A 8 2.07 -11.26 -5.97
N ASP A 9 2.10 -12.44 -5.34
CA ASP A 9 1.83 -13.73 -5.99
C ASP A 9 0.36 -13.79 -6.43
N LYS A 10 -0.55 -13.34 -5.56
CA LYS A 10 -1.98 -13.27 -5.87
C LYS A 10 -2.40 -11.96 -6.52
N SER A 11 -1.48 -11.00 -6.66
CA SER A 11 -1.77 -9.64 -7.11
C SER A 11 -2.93 -9.00 -6.34
N THR A 12 -2.96 -9.16 -5.02
CA THR A 12 -4.03 -8.61 -4.17
C THR A 12 -3.50 -7.68 -3.09
N ILE A 13 -4.36 -6.75 -2.67
CA ILE A 13 -4.10 -5.88 -1.55
C ILE A 13 -5.18 -6.01 -0.48
N HIS A 14 -4.75 -6.20 0.76
CA HIS A 14 -5.59 -6.40 1.92
C HIS A 14 -5.85 -5.07 2.64
N LEU A 15 -7.08 -4.59 2.55
CA LEU A 15 -7.56 -3.40 3.25
C LEU A 15 -8.17 -3.81 4.59
N LYS A 16 -7.35 -3.75 5.66
CA LYS A 16 -7.75 -4.12 7.04
C LYS A 16 -8.62 -3.08 7.74
N GLU A 17 -8.33 -1.80 7.54
CA GLU A 17 -9.10 -0.72 8.18
C GLU A 17 -10.01 -0.04 7.16
N THR A 18 -11.30 -0.38 7.19
CA THR A 18 -12.34 0.41 6.55
C THR A 18 -13.16 1.13 7.62
N LYS A 19 -13.75 2.29 7.27
CA LYS A 19 -14.60 3.08 8.20
C LYS A 19 -15.76 2.29 8.82
N THR A 20 -16.09 1.12 8.25
CA THR A 20 -17.17 0.23 8.67
C THR A 20 -16.67 -1.08 9.29
N GLY A 21 -15.36 -1.25 9.48
CA GLY A 21 -14.75 -2.46 10.05
C GLY A 21 -14.77 -3.69 9.13
N ALA A 22 -15.17 -3.53 7.87
CA ALA A 22 -15.18 -4.62 6.90
C ALA A 22 -13.80 -4.76 6.23
N GLU A 23 -13.12 -5.88 6.48
CA GLU A 23 -11.90 -6.23 5.74
C GLU A 23 -12.25 -6.61 4.30
N ARG A 24 -11.41 -6.20 3.34
CA ARG A 24 -11.59 -6.62 1.94
C ARG A 24 -10.27 -6.82 1.22
N PHE A 25 -10.30 -7.72 0.24
CA PHE A 25 -9.21 -7.98 -0.70
C PHE A 25 -9.55 -7.36 -2.04
N VAL A 26 -8.66 -6.52 -2.56
CA VAL A 26 -8.81 -5.88 -3.86
C VAL A 26 -7.76 -6.42 -4.81
N GLN A 27 -8.19 -6.82 -6.01
CA GLN A 27 -7.30 -7.26 -7.08
C GLN A 27 -6.57 -6.06 -7.67
N LEU A 28 -5.26 -6.18 -7.82
CA LEU A 28 -4.40 -5.20 -8.46
C LEU A 28 -4.41 -5.45 -9.96
N SER A 29 -4.51 -4.38 -10.75
CA SER A 29 -4.25 -4.47 -12.18
C SER A 29 -2.78 -4.77 -12.42
N TYR A 30 -2.46 -5.32 -13.60
CA TYR A 30 -1.07 -5.59 -14.00
C TYR A 30 -0.17 -4.36 -13.89
N GLN A 31 -0.66 -3.20 -14.34
CA GLN A 31 0.07 -1.93 -14.25
C GLN A 31 0.32 -1.50 -12.80
N ALA A 32 -0.69 -1.63 -11.93
CA ALA A 32 -0.54 -1.29 -10.51
C ALA A 32 0.48 -2.21 -9.82
N ARG A 33 0.44 -3.51 -10.12
CA ARG A 33 1.40 -4.49 -9.62
C ARG A 33 2.83 -4.13 -10.05
N GLN A 34 3.06 -3.91 -11.34
CA GLN A 34 4.38 -3.51 -11.84
C GLN A 34 4.87 -2.22 -11.19
N PHE A 35 4.03 -1.20 -11.05
CA PHE A 35 4.41 0.04 -10.40
C PHE A 35 4.81 -0.18 -8.93
N LEU A 36 4.05 -0.98 -8.19
CA LEU A 36 4.35 -1.32 -6.80
C LEU A 36 5.67 -2.10 -6.68
N GLU A 37 5.99 -2.98 -7.62
CA GLU A 37 7.29 -3.67 -7.65
C GLU A 37 8.45 -2.68 -7.84
N THR A 38 8.29 -1.65 -8.66
CA THR A 38 9.33 -0.61 -8.84
C THR A 38 9.54 0.25 -7.60
N LEU A 39 8.51 0.39 -6.75
CA LEU A 39 8.56 1.16 -5.51
C LEU A 39 9.07 0.35 -4.31
N HIS A 40 9.06 -0.97 -4.39
CA HIS A 40 9.40 -1.84 -3.26
C HIS A 40 10.90 -1.79 -2.96
N SER A 41 11.28 -0.92 -2.02
CA SER A 41 12.61 -0.87 -1.43
C SER A 41 12.63 -1.62 -0.10
N SER A 42 13.67 -2.45 0.11
CA SER A 42 13.82 -3.33 1.28
C SER A 42 13.82 -2.63 2.66
N SER A 43 13.93 -1.29 2.69
CA SER A 43 14.05 -0.49 3.91
C SER A 43 12.74 0.09 4.45
N ASP A 44 11.66 0.10 3.66
CA ASP A 44 10.44 0.84 4.01
C ASP A 44 9.31 -0.07 4.49
N ILE A 45 8.57 0.37 5.52
CA ILE A 45 7.42 -0.36 6.07
C ILE A 45 6.13 -0.01 5.31
N HIS A 46 6.06 1.21 4.78
CA HIS A 46 4.87 1.78 4.16
C HIS A 46 5.02 1.88 2.65
N ILE A 47 3.95 1.58 1.91
CA ILE A 47 3.93 1.64 0.43
C ILE A 47 4.10 3.09 -0.05
N PHE A 48 3.54 4.04 0.70
CA PHE A 48 3.67 5.47 0.46
C PHE A 48 4.11 6.16 1.76
N PRO A 49 5.44 6.25 1.99
CA PRO A 49 5.96 6.93 3.15
C PRO A 49 5.78 8.46 3.04
N SER A 50 5.63 9.13 4.18
CA SER A 50 5.79 10.58 4.26
C SER A 50 7.25 10.98 4.04
N ARG A 51 7.53 12.29 3.83
CA ARG A 51 8.91 12.82 3.82
C ARG A 51 9.56 12.51 5.18
N GLY A 52 10.39 11.46 5.23
CA GLY A 52 11.01 10.94 6.45
C GLY A 52 10.79 9.44 6.72
N GLY A 53 10.03 8.72 5.89
CA GLY A 53 10.00 7.24 5.85
C GLY A 53 9.20 6.55 6.96
N LYS A 54 9.03 7.20 8.11
CA LYS A 54 8.54 6.55 9.34
C LYS A 54 7.03 6.61 9.55
N THR A 55 6.32 7.48 8.82
CA THR A 55 4.87 7.63 8.98
C THR A 55 4.13 7.47 7.66
N PRO A 56 2.87 7.02 7.69
CA PRO A 56 2.01 7.01 6.52
C PRO A 56 1.90 8.42 5.92
N PHE A 57 1.88 8.51 4.59
CA PHE A 57 1.57 9.76 3.91
C PHE A 57 0.19 10.31 4.33
N HIS A 58 0.12 11.60 4.67
CA HIS A 58 -1.14 12.24 5.05
C HIS A 58 -1.88 12.73 3.80
N GLN A 59 -3.11 12.28 3.57
CA GLN A 59 -3.90 12.68 2.41
C GLN A 59 -4.08 14.21 2.27
N LYS A 60 -4.03 14.97 3.37
CA LYS A 60 -4.12 16.43 3.37
C LYS A 60 -2.95 17.15 2.69
N SER A 61 -1.82 16.46 2.42
CA SER A 61 -0.68 17.04 1.72
C SER A 61 -0.73 16.90 0.20
N LEU A 62 -1.86 16.45 -0.38
CA LEU A 62 -2.12 16.44 -1.83
C LEU A 62 -2.75 17.76 -2.36
N SER A 63 -2.79 18.82 -1.54
CA SER A 63 -3.36 20.13 -1.90
C SER A 63 -2.63 20.78 -3.07
#